data_AF-A0A6N1X8W8-F1
#
_entry.id   AF-A0A6N1X8W8-F1
#
_cell.length_a   1.000
_cell.length_b   1.000
_cell.length_c   1.000
_cell.angle_alpha   90.00
_cell.angle_beta   90.00
_cell.angle_gamma   90.00
#
_symmetry.space_group_name_H-M   'P 1'
#
loop_
_entity.id
_entity.type
_entity.pdbx_description
1 polymer ?
#
loop_
_entity_poly.entity_id
_entity_poly.type
_entity_poly.pdbx_seq_one_letter_code
_entity_poly.pdbx_strand_id
1 'polypeptide(L)'
;MDALTFTAEIFKAAAWPAVALAVALVFRSQLRALMARLSRGRVGPAEFEFEQQLQSLAARMPQAGPAAPDAASGRPGASALPAAGAARKDILAAWACLEQAARTGMQHLSPRDMVLYRQLGALRDQAQHNPGLEPAAEAVRTYVQLARGLQARMERGRGAG
;
A
#
# COMPACT_ATOMS: atom_id res chain seq x y z
N MET A 1 32.76 25.11 28.58
CA MET A 1 32.19 23.75 28.48
C MET A 1 32.96 23.01 27.40
N ASP A 2 33.40 21.82 27.77
CA ASP A 2 34.71 21.29 27.43
C ASP A 2 34.72 20.48 26.12
N ALA A 3 35.81 20.58 25.35
CA ALA A 3 36.01 19.85 24.10
C ALA A 3 35.87 18.32 24.25
N LEU A 4 36.08 17.82 25.47
CA LEU A 4 35.87 16.41 25.85
C LEU A 4 34.39 15.98 25.74
N THR A 5 33.44 16.88 26.00
CA THR A 5 32.01 16.59 25.92
C THR A 5 31.55 16.48 24.46
N PHE A 6 32.16 17.25 23.54
CA PHE A 6 31.84 17.20 22.11
C PHE A 6 32.29 15.90 21.45
N THR A 7 33.49 15.41 21.80
CA THR A 7 33.98 14.11 21.33
C THR A 7 33.11 12.95 21.84
N ALA A 8 32.69 13.00 23.12
CA ALA A 8 31.80 11.99 23.70
C ALA A 8 30.42 11.93 23.02
N GLU A 9 29.83 13.08 22.66
CA GLU A 9 28.55 13.15 21.93
C GLU A 9 28.66 12.55 20.52
N ILE A 10 29.77 12.78 19.80
CA ILE A 10 30.04 12.16 18.49
C ILE A 10 30.12 10.63 18.62
N PHE A 11 30.81 10.12 19.65
CA PHE A 11 30.88 8.67 19.89
C PHE A 11 29.52 8.07 20.26
N LYS A 12 28.65 8.81 20.96
CA LYS A 12 27.31 8.33 21.35
C LYS A 12 26.35 8.26 20.16
N ALA A 13 26.41 9.24 19.25
CA ALA A 13 25.66 9.25 18.00
C ALA A 13 26.22 8.26 16.97
N ALA A 14 27.55 8.03 16.97
CA ALA A 14 28.23 7.10 16.08
C ALA A 14 28.34 5.66 16.62
N ALA A 15 27.85 5.40 17.83
CA ALA A 15 27.85 4.05 18.39
C ALA A 15 26.88 3.12 17.64
N TRP A 16 25.66 3.58 17.34
CA TRP A 16 24.68 2.75 16.63
C TRP A 16 25.02 2.44 15.16
N PRO A 17 25.52 3.40 14.34
CA PRO A 17 25.92 3.12 12.97
C PRO A 17 27.19 2.28 12.93
N ALA A 18 28.14 2.49 13.84
CA ALA A 18 29.36 1.69 13.90
C ALA A 18 29.06 0.23 14.28
N VAL A 19 28.17 0.00 15.26
CA VAL A 19 27.70 -1.34 15.63
C VAL A 19 26.91 -1.96 14.48
N ALA A 20 25.99 -1.23 13.85
CA ALA A 20 25.24 -1.73 12.69
C ALA A 20 26.17 -2.09 11.51
N LEU A 21 27.21 -1.29 11.27
CA LEU A 21 28.21 -1.52 10.23
C LEU A 21 29.09 -2.73 10.56
N ALA A 22 29.53 -2.87 11.82
CA ALA A 22 30.29 -4.02 12.28
C ALA A 22 29.48 -5.32 12.14
N VAL A 23 28.22 -5.31 12.58
CA VAL A 23 27.29 -6.44 12.40
C VAL A 23 27.08 -6.73 10.91
N ALA A 24 26.79 -5.73 10.09
CA ALA A 24 26.62 -5.92 8.65
C ALA A 24 27.86 -6.52 7.98
N LEU A 25 29.07 -6.13 8.40
CA LEU A 25 30.33 -6.66 7.87
C LEU A 25 30.61 -8.09 8.33
N VAL A 26 30.39 -8.41 9.61
CA VAL A 26 30.57 -9.77 10.17
C VAL A 26 29.60 -10.75 9.51
N PHE A 27 28.35 -10.34 9.32
CA PHE A 27 27.29 -11.18 8.77
C PHE A 27 27.10 -11.02 7.26
N ARG A 28 27.96 -10.27 6.54
CA ARG A 28 27.77 -9.98 5.11
C ARG A 28 27.60 -11.21 4.23
N SER A 29 28.26 -12.32 4.58
CA SER A 29 28.16 -13.60 3.87
C SER A 29 26.83 -14.29 4.15
N GLN A 30 26.37 -14.29 5.41
CA GLN A 30 25.08 -14.86 5.82
C GLN A 30 23.90 -14.04 5.29
N LEU A 31 24.00 -12.71 5.33
CA LEU A 31 23.04 -11.78 4.74
C LEU A 31 22.93 -11.98 3.22
N ARG A 32 24.06 -12.19 2.52
CA ARG A 32 24.05 -12.51 1.09
C ARG A 32 23.48 -13.90 0.79
N ALA A 33 23.79 -14.90 1.61
CA ALA A 33 23.24 -16.24 1.45
C ALA A 33 21.73 -16.29 1.69
N LEU A 34 21.24 -15.58 2.71
CA LEU A 34 19.82 -15.37 2.96
C LEU A 34 19.15 -14.60 1.82
N MET A 35 19.77 -13.51 1.35
CA MET A 35 19.28 -12.75 0.20
C MET A 35 19.20 -13.59 -1.07
N ALA A 36 20.19 -14.45 -1.34
CA ALA A 36 20.19 -15.33 -2.51
C ALA A 36 19.06 -16.37 -2.46
N ARG A 37 18.73 -16.89 -1.27
CA ARG A 37 17.60 -17.82 -1.08
C ARG A 37 16.26 -17.10 -1.18
N LEU A 38 16.18 -15.88 -0.67
CA LEU A 38 14.99 -15.04 -0.77
C LEU A 38 14.75 -14.56 -2.21
N SER A 39 15.81 -14.34 -3.00
CA SER A 39 15.72 -13.84 -4.38
C SER A 39 15.23 -14.87 -5.40
N ARG A 40 15.27 -16.18 -5.09
CA ARG A 40 14.77 -17.25 -5.99
C ARG A 40 13.30 -17.61 -5.79
N GLY A 41 12.67 -17.14 -4.72
CA GLY A 41 11.22 -17.30 -4.46
C GLY A 41 10.46 -15.97 -4.43
N ARG A 42 11.08 -14.86 -4.85
CA ARG A 42 10.55 -13.50 -4.70
C ARG A 42 9.71 -13.07 -5.90
N VAL A 43 8.53 -13.66 -5.95
CA VAL A 43 7.29 -12.90 -6.19
C VAL A 43 6.56 -12.91 -4.83
N GLY A 44 7.24 -12.50 -3.77
CA GLY A 44 7.21 -11.13 -3.27
C GLY A 44 6.29 -11.11 -2.06
N PRO A 45 6.74 -11.48 -0.84
CA PRO A 45 5.86 -11.59 0.33
C PRO A 45 4.98 -10.34 0.58
N ALA A 46 5.46 -9.16 0.19
CA ALA A 46 4.68 -7.92 0.24
C ALA A 46 3.53 -7.85 -0.78
N GLU A 47 3.67 -8.43 -1.98
CA GLU A 47 2.59 -8.54 -2.98
C GLU A 47 1.50 -9.47 -2.47
N PHE A 48 1.90 -10.63 -1.93
CA PHE A 48 0.97 -11.59 -1.34
C PHE A 48 0.24 -11.00 -0.11
N GLU A 49 0.95 -10.31 0.78
CA GLU A 49 0.34 -9.62 1.93
C GLU A 49 -0.64 -8.52 1.49
N PHE A 50 -0.27 -7.74 0.47
CA PHE A 50 -1.16 -6.72 -0.10
C PHE A 50 -2.45 -7.33 -0.65
N GLU A 51 -2.32 -8.40 -1.46
CA GLU A 51 -3.46 -9.12 -2.02
C GLU A 51 -4.33 -9.76 -0.95
N GLN A 52 -3.71 -10.41 0.04
CA GLN A 52 -4.42 -11.04 1.15
C GLN A 52 -5.17 -10.02 2.00
N GLN A 53 -4.53 -8.88 2.34
CA GLN A 53 -5.18 -7.80 3.07
C GLN A 53 -6.34 -7.21 2.26
N LEU A 54 -6.15 -7.01 0.94
CA LEU A 54 -7.19 -6.49 0.06
C LEU A 54 -8.37 -7.46 -0.11
N GLN A 55 -8.12 -8.77 -0.25
CA GLN A 55 -9.16 -9.79 -0.30
C GLN A 55 -9.92 -9.88 1.03
N SER A 56 -9.22 -9.80 2.17
CA SER A 56 -9.85 -9.78 3.49
C SER A 56 -10.78 -8.58 3.67
N LEU A 57 -10.41 -7.44 3.08
CA LEU A 57 -11.19 -6.21 3.03
C LEU A 57 -12.43 -6.35 2.15
N ALA A 58 -12.26 -6.90 0.96
CA ALA A 58 -13.36 -7.16 0.03
C ALA A 58 -14.38 -8.15 0.63
N ALA A 59 -13.92 -9.24 1.26
CA ALA A 59 -14.77 -10.23 1.90
C ALA A 59 -15.59 -9.68 3.09
N ARG A 60 -15.07 -8.68 3.80
CA ARG A 60 -15.76 -7.99 4.91
C ARG A 60 -16.83 -7.00 4.45
N MET A 61 -16.94 -6.76 3.14
CA MET A 61 -17.97 -5.92 2.54
C MET A 61 -19.03 -6.78 1.85
N PRO A 62 -20.24 -6.92 2.42
CA PRO A 62 -21.38 -7.67 1.87
C PRO A 62 -21.89 -7.16 0.51
N GLN A 63 -21.27 -6.12 -0.07
CA GLN A 63 -21.65 -5.54 -1.37
C GLN A 63 -20.45 -5.15 -2.23
N ALA A 64 -19.32 -5.85 -2.09
CA ALA A 64 -18.33 -5.95 -3.16
C ALA A 64 -18.20 -7.42 -3.53
N GLY A 65 -19.31 -8.02 -3.97
CA GLY A 65 -19.25 -9.35 -4.56
C GLY A 65 -18.24 -9.38 -5.70
N PRO A 66 -17.57 -10.52 -5.97
CA PRO A 66 -16.83 -10.69 -7.21
C PRO A 66 -17.84 -10.53 -8.34
N ALA A 67 -17.85 -9.37 -9.00
CA ALA A 67 -18.55 -9.25 -10.26
C ALA A 67 -17.82 -10.19 -11.22
N ALA A 68 -18.47 -11.34 -11.46
CA ALA A 68 -18.26 -12.15 -12.64
C ALA A 68 -18.20 -11.22 -13.88
N PRO A 69 -17.45 -11.63 -14.91
CA PRO A 69 -17.00 -10.73 -15.97
C PRO A 69 -18.15 -10.30 -16.89
N ASP A 70 -18.74 -9.15 -16.62
CA ASP A 70 -19.50 -8.38 -17.61
C ASP A 70 -18.47 -7.58 -18.44
N ALA A 71 -18.08 -7.96 -19.66
CA ALA A 71 -18.91 -8.27 -20.81
C ALA A 71 -19.96 -7.18 -21.14
N ALA A 72 -19.68 -5.90 -20.88
CA ALA A 72 -20.37 -4.79 -21.56
C ALA A 72 -19.67 -3.44 -21.31
N SER A 73 -18.49 -3.24 -21.90
CA SER A 73 -18.01 -1.90 -22.25
C SER A 73 -17.16 -2.06 -23.50
N GLY A 74 -17.81 -1.86 -24.65
CA GLY A 74 -17.16 -1.91 -25.95
C GLY A 74 -16.07 -0.86 -26.05
N ARG A 75 -14.82 -1.28 -25.85
CA ARG A 75 -13.66 -0.70 -26.54
C ARG A 75 -12.60 -1.79 -26.74
N PRO A 76 -12.36 -2.24 -27.98
CA PRO A 76 -11.29 -3.18 -28.26
C PRO A 76 -9.96 -2.41 -28.25
N GLY A 77 -9.03 -2.77 -27.38
CA GLY A 77 -7.73 -2.12 -27.35
C GLY A 77 -6.86 -2.56 -26.19
N ALA A 78 -6.25 -3.74 -26.36
CA ALA A 78 -5.13 -4.27 -25.60
C ALA A 78 -5.37 -4.52 -24.10
N SER A 79 -5.45 -5.81 -23.77
CA SER A 79 -4.88 -6.40 -22.56
C SER A 79 -3.37 -6.12 -22.47
N ALA A 80 -2.99 -4.85 -22.40
CA ALA A 80 -1.70 -4.50 -21.84
C ALA A 80 -1.89 -4.66 -20.34
N LEU A 81 -1.29 -5.72 -19.78
CA LEU A 81 -0.92 -5.72 -18.38
C LEU A 81 -0.39 -4.33 -18.07
N PRO A 82 -0.98 -3.57 -17.13
CA PRO A 82 -0.42 -2.28 -16.76
C PRO A 82 1.04 -2.56 -16.40
N ALA A 83 1.97 -1.92 -17.13
CA ALA A 83 3.38 -1.99 -16.78
C ALA A 83 3.46 -1.73 -15.29
N ALA A 84 4.20 -2.51 -14.52
CA ALA A 84 3.97 -2.57 -13.07
C ALA A 84 4.19 -1.24 -12.32
N GLY A 85 4.89 -0.28 -12.92
CA GLY A 85 4.91 1.13 -12.46
C GLY A 85 3.59 1.90 -12.60
N ALA A 86 2.66 1.47 -13.44
CA ALA A 86 1.31 2.01 -13.64
C ALA A 86 0.33 1.51 -12.57
N ALA A 87 0.45 0.25 -12.14
CA ALA A 87 -0.39 -0.36 -11.10
C ALA A 87 -0.38 0.46 -9.78
N ARG A 88 0.81 0.87 -9.34
CA ARG A 88 0.96 1.74 -8.17
C ARG A 88 0.41 3.14 -8.40
N LYS A 89 0.67 3.72 -9.57
CA LYS A 89 0.15 5.04 -9.93
C LYS A 89 -1.38 5.06 -9.88
N ASP A 90 -2.03 3.98 -10.31
CA ASP A 90 -3.48 3.84 -10.28
C ASP A 90 -4.02 3.75 -8.84
N ILE A 91 -3.35 3.01 -7.94
CA ILE A 91 -3.67 2.96 -6.50
C ILE A 91 -3.57 4.37 -5.89
N LEU A 92 -2.47 5.08 -6.16
CA LEU A 92 -2.25 6.43 -5.63
C LEU A 92 -3.26 7.44 -6.19
N ALA A 93 -3.58 7.35 -7.48
CA ALA A 93 -4.58 8.21 -8.12
C ALA A 93 -5.98 7.96 -7.53
N ALA A 94 -6.38 6.70 -7.35
CA ALA A 94 -7.66 6.35 -6.74
C ALA A 94 -7.74 6.83 -5.28
N TRP A 95 -6.65 6.72 -4.51
CA TRP A 95 -6.59 7.28 -3.16
C TRP A 95 -6.73 8.81 -3.15
N ALA A 96 -6.07 9.52 -4.06
CA ALA A 96 -6.14 10.98 -4.13
C ALA A 96 -7.59 11.47 -4.36
N CYS A 97 -8.34 10.81 -5.24
CA CYS A 97 -9.78 11.09 -5.43
C CYS A 97 -10.59 10.81 -4.17
N LEU A 98 -10.34 9.68 -3.50
CA LEU A 98 -11.02 9.32 -2.26
C LEU A 98 -10.75 10.35 -1.14
N GLU A 99 -9.51 10.81 -1.00
CA GLU A 99 -9.12 11.80 -0.01
C GLU A 99 -9.79 13.15 -0.26
N GLN A 100 -9.91 13.56 -1.53
CA GLN A 100 -10.64 14.76 -1.90
C GLN A 100 -12.11 14.68 -1.51
N ALA A 101 -12.76 13.54 -1.75
CA ALA A 101 -14.16 13.32 -1.33
C ALA A 101 -14.28 13.22 0.21
N ALA A 102 -13.29 12.64 0.88
CA ALA A 102 -13.28 12.56 2.34
C ALA A 102 -13.16 13.96 2.97
N ARG A 103 -12.35 14.87 2.43
CA ARG A 103 -12.23 16.25 2.94
C ARG A 103 -13.56 17.00 3.01
N THR A 104 -14.51 16.67 2.13
CA THR A 104 -15.82 17.33 2.08
C THR A 104 -16.94 16.50 2.72
N GLY A 105 -16.80 15.17 2.75
CA GLY A 105 -17.86 14.26 3.20
C GLY A 105 -17.59 13.52 4.53
N MET A 106 -16.39 13.61 5.11
CA MET A 106 -15.96 12.77 6.24
C MET A 106 -16.85 12.91 7.48
N GLN A 107 -17.45 14.08 7.71
CA GLN A 107 -18.34 14.34 8.85
C GLN A 107 -19.64 13.52 8.82
N HIS A 108 -20.05 13.01 7.65
CA HIS A 108 -21.27 12.22 7.48
C HIS A 108 -20.99 10.72 7.28
N LEU A 109 -19.74 10.26 7.46
CA LEU A 109 -19.41 8.85 7.28
C LEU A 109 -19.95 8.01 8.43
N SER A 110 -20.51 6.85 8.07
CA SER A 110 -20.76 5.79 9.02
C SER A 110 -19.45 5.30 9.66
N PRO A 111 -19.45 4.85 10.93
CA PRO A 111 -18.29 4.24 11.59
C PRO A 111 -17.66 3.11 10.76
N ARG A 112 -18.48 2.35 10.02
CA ARG A 112 -18.02 1.28 9.13
C ARG A 112 -17.19 1.82 7.96
N ASP A 113 -17.63 2.91 7.35
CA ASP A 113 -16.95 3.56 6.23
C ASP A 113 -15.66 4.24 6.68
N MET A 114 -15.60 4.75 7.90
CA MET A 114 -14.37 5.23 8.53
C MET A 114 -13.33 4.11 8.69
N VAL A 115 -13.74 2.92 9.12
CA VAL A 115 -12.83 1.77 9.23
C VAL A 115 -12.28 1.39 7.86
N LEU A 116 -13.14 1.36 6.83
CA LEU A 116 -12.71 1.09 5.46
C LEU A 116 -11.73 2.14 4.94
N TYR A 117 -12.01 3.43 5.17
CA TYR A 117 -11.12 4.51 4.78
C TYR A 117 -9.72 4.33 5.38
N ARG A 118 -9.61 4.03 6.68
CA ARG A 118 -8.32 3.78 7.34
C ARG A 118 -7.59 2.57 6.77
N GLN A 119 -8.32 1.49 6.49
CA GLN A 119 -7.74 0.26 5.97
C GLN A 119 -7.24 0.41 4.53
N LEU A 120 -7.97 1.15 3.67
CA LEU A 120 -7.48 1.52 2.34
C LEU A 120 -6.25 2.44 2.43
N GLY A 121 -6.20 3.34 3.43
CA GLY A 121 -5.03 4.18 3.68
C GLY A 121 -3.78 3.37 4.02
N ALA A 122 -3.93 2.36 4.89
CA ALA A 122 -2.83 1.46 5.24
C ALA A 122 -2.30 0.69 4.01
N LEU A 123 -3.19 0.20 3.14
CA LEU A 123 -2.80 -0.45 1.87
C LEU A 123 -2.07 0.50 0.92
N ARG A 124 -2.52 1.77 0.83
CA ARG A 124 -1.82 2.79 0.05
C ARG A 124 -0.42 3.05 0.62
N ASP A 125 -0.29 3.15 1.95
CA ASP A 125 1.00 3.37 2.59
C ASP A 125 1.96 2.21 2.34
N GLN A 126 1.48 0.97 2.38
CA GLN A 126 2.25 -0.21 2.01
C GLN A 126 2.70 -0.18 0.54
N ALA A 127 1.81 0.25 -0.36
CA ALA A 127 2.12 0.45 -1.77
C ALA A 127 3.07 1.63 -2.03
N GLN A 128 3.18 2.61 -1.13
CA GLN A 128 4.12 3.73 -1.26
C GLN A 128 5.51 3.36 -0.73
N HIS A 129 5.59 2.71 0.45
CA HIS A 129 6.87 2.44 1.14
C HIS A 129 7.64 1.25 0.59
N ASN A 130 7.01 0.40 -0.23
CA ASN A 130 7.67 -0.74 -0.87
C ASN A 130 7.89 -0.47 -2.36
N PRO A 131 8.95 0.21 -2.80
CA PRO A 131 9.20 0.56 -4.21
C PRO A 131 9.31 -0.64 -5.15
N GLY A 132 9.59 -1.84 -4.62
CA GLY A 132 9.60 -3.10 -5.38
C GLY A 132 8.28 -3.87 -5.42
N LEU A 133 7.21 -3.35 -4.80
CA LEU A 133 5.88 -3.98 -4.83
C LEU A 133 5.23 -3.75 -6.21
N GLU A 134 4.98 -4.85 -6.92
CA GLU A 134 4.30 -4.87 -8.21
C GLU A 134 2.94 -5.58 -8.05
N PRO A 135 1.89 -4.89 -7.58
CA PRO A 135 0.62 -5.53 -7.28
C PRO A 135 -0.03 -6.05 -8.56
N ALA A 136 -0.64 -7.23 -8.50
CA ALA A 136 -1.32 -7.81 -9.64
C ALA A 136 -2.40 -6.87 -10.18
N ALA A 137 -2.63 -6.91 -11.49
CA ALA A 137 -3.63 -6.07 -12.15
C ALA A 137 -5.03 -6.24 -11.57
N GLU A 138 -5.37 -7.44 -11.08
CA GLU A 138 -6.62 -7.72 -10.38
C GLU A 138 -6.71 -7.01 -9.03
N ALA A 139 -5.64 -7.07 -8.22
CA ALA A 139 -5.58 -6.38 -6.93
C ALA A 139 -5.72 -4.86 -7.09
N VAL A 140 -5.08 -4.27 -8.10
CA VAL A 140 -5.26 -2.84 -8.43
C VAL A 140 -6.73 -2.53 -8.73
N ARG A 141 -7.39 -3.36 -9.56
CA ARG A 141 -8.81 -3.16 -9.89
C ARG A 141 -9.70 -3.23 -8.66
N THR A 142 -9.50 -4.22 -7.79
CA THR A 142 -10.26 -4.37 -6.54
C THR A 142 -10.06 -3.16 -5.64
N TYR A 143 -8.82 -2.68 -5.46
CA TYR A 143 -8.54 -1.49 -4.68
C TYR A 143 -9.28 -0.26 -5.23
N VAL A 144 -9.19 -0.02 -6.55
CA VAL A 144 -9.86 1.10 -7.22
C VAL A 144 -11.38 1.01 -7.07
N GLN A 145 -11.97 -0.17 -7.20
CA GLN A 145 -13.40 -0.38 -7.02
C GLN A 145 -13.85 -0.11 -5.58
N LEU A 146 -13.10 -0.57 -4.58
CA LEU A 146 -13.40 -0.31 -3.18
C LEU A 146 -13.31 1.19 -2.85
N ALA A 147 -12.28 1.88 -3.34
CA ALA A 147 -12.13 3.32 -3.18
C ALA A 147 -13.29 4.10 -3.82
N ARG A 148 -13.67 3.78 -5.06
CA ARG A 148 -14.81 4.40 -5.75
C ARG A 148 -16.14 4.11 -5.06
N GLY A 149 -16.34 2.88 -4.58
CA GLY A 149 -17.54 2.49 -3.85
C GLY A 149 -17.69 3.27 -2.54
N LEU A 150 -16.60 3.50 -1.83
CA LEU A 150 -16.57 4.35 -0.64
C LEU A 150 -16.86 5.81 -0.99
N GLN A 151 -16.22 6.36 -2.04
CA GLN A 151 -16.49 7.72 -2.53
C GLN A 151 -17.99 7.96 -2.80
N ALA A 152 -18.63 7.06 -3.54
CA ALA A 152 -20.06 7.15 -3.86
C ALA A 152 -20.97 7.09 -2.62
N ARG A 153 -20.52 6.47 -1.51
CA ARG A 153 -21.25 6.49 -0.24
C ARG A 153 -21.09 7.83 0.49
N MET A 154 -19.90 8.42 0.45
CA MET A 154 -19.64 9.75 1.03
C MET A 154 -20.46 10.83 0.31
N GLU A 155 -20.52 10.77 -1.02
CA GLU A 155 -21.32 11.71 -1.83
C GLU A 155 -22.83 11.57 -1.57
N ARG A 156 -23.33 10.34 -1.40
CA ARG A 156 -24.74 10.09 -1.04
C ARG A 156 -25.08 10.60 0.35
N GLY A 157 -24.19 10.41 1.33
CA GLY A 157 -24.38 10.93 2.69
C GLY A 157 -24.46 12.46 2.73
N ARG A 158 -23.74 13.15 1.83
CA ARG A 158 -23.78 14.61 1.70
C ARG A 158 -25.10 15.14 1.11
N GLY A 159 -25.75 14.38 0.22
CA GLY A 159 -27.02 14.80 -0.41
C GLY A 159 -28.26 14.59 0.46
N ALA A 160 -28.11 13.96 1.62
CA ALA A 160 -29.20 13.60 2.52
C ALA A 160 -29.32 14.51 3.77
N GLY A 161 -28.47 15.53 3.91
CA GLY A 161 -28.51 16.55 4.96
C GLY A 161 -28.77 17.93 4.39
#